data_AF-A0A8T3V5L1-F1
#
_entry.id   AF-A0A8T3V5L1-F1
#
_cell.length_a   1.000
_cell.length_b   1.000
_cell.length_c   1.000
_cell.angle_alpha   90.00
_cell.angle_beta   90.00
_cell.angle_gamma   90.00
#
_symmetry.space_group_name_H-M   'P 1'
#
loop_
_entity.id
_entity.type
_entity.pdbx_description
1 polymer ?
#
loop_
_entity_poly.entity_id
_entity_poly.type
_entity_poly.pdbx_seq_one_letter_code
_entity_poly.pdbx_strand_id
1 'polypeptide(L)'
;MIEYIQSALLIIAAFLIIISAIGLISLHKNTRNVVYGRIHIVGLFDVACIIAMIGLGQYLLAGIYFILAPFSAHAIANAYWKKEDRENNADLMTVEEEVDENHPFIHPKEKMQALESENSEKLKADDRFLVTTIEIDEGE
;
A
#
# COMPACT_ATOMS: atom_id res chain seq x y z
N MET A 1 -14.27 5.92 42.41
CA MET A 1 -13.84 7.01 41.50
C MET A 1 -13.37 6.46 40.17
N ILE A 2 -12.47 5.46 40.16
CA ILE A 2 -12.00 4.79 38.94
C ILE A 2 -13.13 4.12 38.13
N GLU A 3 -14.11 3.51 38.81
CA GLU A 3 -15.25 2.84 38.16
C GLU A 3 -16.20 3.81 37.44
N TYR A 4 -16.33 5.04 37.93
CA TYR A 4 -17.12 6.09 37.27
C TYR A 4 -16.45 6.54 35.97
N ILE A 5 -15.11 6.62 35.97
CA ILE A 5 -14.32 6.96 34.79
C ILE A 5 -14.43 5.87 33.73
N GLN A 6 -14.30 4.60 34.14
CA GLN A 6 -14.49 3.44 33.27
C GLN A 6 -15.89 3.40 32.67
N SER A 7 -16.92 3.63 33.48
CA SER A 7 -18.31 3.66 33.00
C SER A 7 -18.55 4.79 32.00
N ALA A 8 -18.00 5.98 32.25
CA ALA A 8 -18.10 7.11 31.32
C ALA A 8 -17.40 6.83 29.98
N LEU A 9 -16.21 6.20 30.01
CA LEU A 9 -15.49 5.78 28.80
C LEU A 9 -16.29 4.78 27.97
N LEU A 10 -16.93 3.80 28.62
CA LEU A 10 -17.76 2.80 27.94
C LEU A 10 -19.00 3.41 27.31
N ILE A 11 -19.63 4.38 27.98
CA ILE A 11 -20.77 5.11 27.42
C ILE A 11 -20.36 5.87 26.14
N ILE A 12 -19.23 6.59 26.19
CA ILE A 12 -18.71 7.32 25.03
C ILE A 12 -18.40 6.34 23.88
N ALA A 13 -17.72 5.24 24.17
CA ALA A 13 -17.41 4.21 23.18
C ALA A 13 -18.69 3.64 22.53
N ALA A 14 -19.73 3.36 23.33
CA ALA A 14 -21.00 2.87 22.82
C ALA A 14 -21.67 3.87 21.86
N PHE A 15 -21.67 5.17 22.20
CA PHE A 15 -22.19 6.21 21.31
C PHE A 15 -21.41 6.28 19.99
N LEU A 16 -20.08 6.24 20.05
CA LEU A 16 -19.23 6.25 18.85
C LEU A 16 -19.47 5.03 17.96
N ILE A 17 -19.63 3.84 18.55
CA ILE A 17 -19.97 2.61 17.83
C ILE A 17 -21.32 2.75 17.10
N ILE A 18 -22.34 3.26 17.78
CA ILE A 18 -23.67 3.45 17.17
C ILE A 18 -23.61 4.44 16.01
N ILE A 19 -22.95 5.59 16.20
CA ILE A 19 -22.79 6.60 15.14
C ILE A 19 -22.01 6.03 13.95
N SER A 20 -20.93 5.28 14.22
CA SER A 20 -20.14 4.65 13.17
C SER A 20 -20.96 3.59 12.39
N ALA A 21 -21.73 2.76 13.09
CA ALA A 21 -22.60 1.77 12.45
C ALA A 21 -23.66 2.42 11.55
N ILE A 22 -24.31 3.49 12.02
CA ILE A 22 -25.27 4.27 11.22
C ILE A 22 -24.56 4.93 10.04
N GLY A 23 -23.39 5.54 10.25
CA GLY A 23 -22.59 6.16 9.20
C GLY A 23 -22.21 5.17 8.11
N LEU A 24 -21.83 3.94 8.48
CA LEU A 24 -21.46 2.88 7.55
C LEU A 24 -22.63 2.48 6.64
N ILE A 25 -23.84 2.36 7.21
CA ILE A 25 -25.07 2.00 6.49
C ILE A 25 -25.58 3.16 5.63
N SER A 26 -25.49 4.39 6.16
CA SER A 26 -26.01 5.60 5.51
C SER A 26 -25.20 6.02 4.27
N LEU A 27 -23.97 5.53 4.12
CA LEU A 27 -23.11 5.92 3.01
C LEU A 27 -23.55 5.28 1.68
N HIS A 28 -24.39 6.01 0.96
CA HIS A 28 -24.99 5.62 -0.31
C HIS A 28 -23.95 5.47 -1.43
N LYS A 29 -24.17 4.51 -2.34
CA LYS A 29 -23.22 4.12 -3.41
C LYS A 29 -22.94 5.19 -4.47
N ASN A 30 -23.65 6.33 -4.46
CA ASN A 30 -23.66 7.32 -5.54
C ASN A 30 -22.81 8.57 -5.27
N THR A 31 -22.04 8.62 -4.18
CA THR A 31 -21.12 9.73 -3.91
C THR A 31 -19.72 9.42 -4.45
N ARG A 32 -19.05 10.38 -5.09
CA ARG A 32 -17.62 10.24 -5.40
C ARG A 32 -16.88 10.00 -4.08
N ASN A 33 -16.11 8.90 -4.01
CA ASN A 33 -15.29 8.48 -2.87
C ASN A 33 -16.02 7.78 -1.71
N VAL A 34 -17.11 7.05 -1.98
CA VAL A 34 -17.82 6.20 -0.98
C VAL A 34 -16.85 5.31 -0.19
N VAL A 35 -15.83 4.76 -0.84
CA VAL A 35 -14.91 3.82 -0.18
C VAL A 35 -13.94 4.51 0.78
N TYR A 36 -13.44 5.69 0.42
CA TYR A 36 -12.65 6.51 1.34
C TYR A 36 -13.47 6.89 2.58
N GLY A 37 -14.73 7.27 2.38
CA GLY A 37 -15.67 7.55 3.49
C GLY A 37 -15.88 6.32 4.40
N ARG A 38 -16.04 5.12 3.82
CA ARG A 38 -16.17 3.88 4.61
C ARG A 38 -14.92 3.57 5.41
N ILE A 39 -13.73 3.71 4.80
CA ILE A 39 -12.46 3.48 5.50
C ILE A 39 -12.33 4.44 6.69
N HIS A 40 -12.74 5.70 6.53
CA HIS A 40 -12.70 6.69 7.61
C HIS A 40 -13.71 6.40 8.74
N ILE A 41 -14.89 5.87 8.40
CA ILE A 41 -15.92 5.44 9.37
C ILE A 41 -15.47 4.18 10.13
N VAL A 42 -14.87 3.22 9.43
CA VAL A 42 -14.28 2.02 10.04
C VAL A 42 -13.11 2.40 10.97
N GLY A 43 -12.29 3.39 10.59
CA GLY A 43 -11.27 3.93 11.49
C GLY A 43 -11.84 4.54 12.77
N LEU A 44 -12.99 5.24 12.69
CA LEU A 44 -13.69 5.74 13.88
C LEU A 44 -14.23 4.60 14.75
N PHE A 45 -14.68 3.51 14.14
CA PHE A 45 -15.12 2.30 14.85
C PHE A 45 -13.96 1.66 15.62
N ASP A 46 -12.80 1.51 14.99
CA ASP A 46 -11.60 0.94 15.64
C ASP A 46 -11.16 1.77 16.85
N VAL A 47 -11.18 3.10 16.73
CA VAL A 47 -10.88 4.01 17.86
C VAL A 47 -11.88 3.83 19.00
N ALA A 48 -13.18 3.69 18.68
CA ALA A 48 -14.20 3.45 19.70
C ALA A 48 -13.98 2.10 20.43
N CYS A 49 -13.60 1.05 19.70
CA CYS A 49 -13.23 -0.23 20.28
C CYS A 49 -12.00 -0.13 21.17
N ILE A 50 -10.96 0.62 20.78
CA ILE A 50 -9.78 0.86 21.60
C ILE A 50 -10.15 1.57 22.91
N ILE A 51 -11.00 2.60 22.84
CA ILE A 51 -11.52 3.30 24.03
C ILE A 51 -12.30 2.35 24.94
N ALA A 52 -13.13 1.46 24.36
CA ALA A 52 -13.85 0.44 25.13
C ALA A 52 -12.90 -0.54 25.83
N MET A 53 -11.84 -1.01 25.15
CA MET A 53 -10.84 -1.91 25.73
C MET A 53 -10.06 -1.24 26.87
N ILE A 54 -9.71 0.03 26.73
CA ILE A 54 -9.11 0.84 27.80
C ILE A 54 -10.08 0.94 28.97
N GLY A 55 -11.36 1.22 28.69
CA GLY A 55 -12.44 1.20 29.69
C GLY A 55 -12.48 -0.12 30.45
N LEU A 56 -12.43 -1.27 29.76
CA LEU A 56 -12.44 -2.60 30.38
C LEU A 56 -11.13 -2.99 31.11
N GLY A 57 -10.11 -2.12 31.11
CA GLY A 57 -8.81 -2.41 31.72
C GLY A 57 -7.91 -3.34 30.90
N GLN A 58 -8.26 -3.60 29.65
CA GLN A 58 -7.52 -4.47 28.73
C GLN A 58 -6.48 -3.67 27.93
N TYR A 59 -5.51 -3.08 28.63
CA TYR A 59 -4.54 -2.14 28.01
C TYR A 59 -3.63 -2.79 26.96
N LEU A 60 -3.22 -4.04 27.20
CA LEU A 60 -2.37 -4.77 26.24
C LEU A 60 -3.10 -4.98 24.90
N LEU A 61 -4.38 -5.39 24.98
CA LEU A 61 -5.20 -5.62 23.80
C LEU A 61 -5.46 -4.29 23.06
N ALA A 62 -5.77 -3.23 23.80
CA ALA A 62 -5.94 -1.89 23.25
C ALA A 62 -4.68 -1.41 22.50
N GLY A 63 -3.49 -1.65 23.06
CA GLY A 63 -2.22 -1.30 22.42
C GLY A 63 -1.96 -2.07 21.12
N ILE A 64 -2.22 -3.38 21.11
CA ILE A 64 -2.10 -4.21 19.89
C ILE A 64 -3.07 -3.70 18.81
N TYR A 65 -4.32 -3.43 19.19
CA TYR A 65 -5.35 -2.95 18.27
C TYR A 65 -5.04 -1.56 17.72
N PHE A 66 -4.45 -0.68 18.53
CA PHE A 66 -3.99 0.64 18.11
C PHE A 66 -2.93 0.58 17.02
N ILE A 67 -2.03 -0.42 17.08
CA ILE A 67 -1.04 -0.64 16.02
C ILE A 67 -1.73 -1.27 14.80
N LEU A 68 -2.61 -2.25 14.97
CA LEU A 68 -3.23 -2.96 13.83
C LEU A 68 -4.22 -2.11 13.02
N ALA A 69 -4.93 -1.17 13.65
CA ALA A 69 -5.94 -0.34 13.00
C ALA A 69 -5.40 0.45 11.77
N PRO A 70 -4.30 1.24 11.87
CA PRO A 70 -3.76 1.97 10.72
C PRO A 70 -3.23 1.05 9.61
N PHE A 71 -2.64 -0.11 9.96
CA PHE A 71 -2.19 -1.08 8.96
C PHE A 71 -3.35 -1.70 8.20
N SER A 72 -4.43 -2.02 8.92
CA SER A 72 -5.66 -2.57 8.32
C SER A 72 -6.29 -1.54 7.37
N ALA A 73 -6.42 -0.29 7.79
CA ALA A 73 -6.93 0.79 6.95
C ALA A 73 -6.06 1.00 5.69
N HIS A 74 -4.74 0.99 5.85
CA HIS A 74 -3.81 1.14 4.72
C HIS A 74 -3.89 -0.03 3.72
N ALA A 75 -3.94 -1.27 4.22
CA ALA A 75 -4.08 -2.46 3.39
C ALA A 75 -5.40 -2.46 2.60
N ILE A 76 -6.51 -2.07 3.24
CA ILE A 76 -7.83 -1.97 2.60
C ILE A 76 -7.82 -0.86 1.52
N ALA A 77 -7.23 0.29 1.82
CA ALA A 77 -7.13 1.40 0.85
C ALA A 77 -6.30 1.00 -0.38
N ASN A 78 -5.14 0.36 -0.17
CA ASN A 78 -4.28 -0.07 -1.25
C ASN A 78 -4.92 -1.17 -2.12
N ALA A 79 -5.61 -2.14 -1.48
CA ALA A 79 -6.35 -3.16 -2.20
C ALA A 79 -7.49 -2.57 -3.05
N TYR A 80 -8.18 -1.55 -2.53
CA TYR A 80 -9.21 -0.85 -3.28
C TYR A 80 -8.63 -0.07 -4.46
N TRP A 81 -7.56 0.68 -4.25
CA TRP A 81 -6.87 1.42 -5.32
C TRP A 81 -6.41 0.50 -6.44
N LYS A 82 -5.75 -0.61 -6.10
CA LYS A 82 -5.29 -1.60 -7.09
C LYS A 82 -6.46 -2.24 -7.86
N LYS A 83 -7.61 -2.41 -7.22
CA LYS A 83 -8.83 -2.91 -7.87
C LYS A 83 -9.41 -1.88 -8.83
N GLU A 84 -9.56 -0.64 -8.39
CA GLU A 84 -10.08 0.48 -9.20
C GLU A 84 -9.18 0.73 -10.42
N ASP A 85 -7.86 0.72 -10.23
CA ASP A 85 -6.87 0.85 -11.29
C ASP A 85 -7.00 -0.27 -12.34
N ARG A 86 -7.19 -1.53 -11.90
CA ARG A 86 -7.39 -2.65 -12.81
C ARG A 86 -8.73 -2.60 -13.55
N GLU A 87 -9.80 -2.10 -12.93
CA GLU A 87 -11.11 -1.95 -13.56
C GLU A 87 -11.13 -0.79 -14.56
N ASN A 88 -10.44 0.32 -14.25
CA ASN A 88 -10.39 1.51 -15.11
C ASN A 88 -9.37 1.37 -16.26
N ASN A 89 -8.26 0.68 -16.02
CA ASN A 89 -7.23 0.40 -17.02
C ASN A 89 -7.39 -1.00 -17.65
N ALA A 90 -8.60 -1.55 -17.65
CA ALA A 90 -8.86 -2.89 -18.19
C ALA A 90 -8.45 -3.02 -19.68
N ASP A 91 -8.65 -1.95 -20.46
CA ASP A 91 -8.27 -1.90 -21.88
C ASP A 91 -6.74 -1.93 -22.08
N LEU A 92 -5.95 -1.44 -21.13
CA LEU A 92 -4.47 -1.48 -21.19
C LEU A 92 -3.90 -2.89 -20.97
N MET A 93 -4.69 -3.83 -20.43
CA MET A 93 -4.29 -5.25 -20.34
C MET A 93 -4.55 -6.03 -21.62
N THR A 94 -5.35 -5.49 -22.55
CA THR A 94 -5.69 -6.09 -23.85
C THR A 94 -4.99 -5.44 -25.03
N VAL A 95 -4.23 -4.37 -24.82
CA VAL A 95 -3.30 -3.88 -25.85
C VAL A 95 -2.21 -4.94 -25.96
N GLU A 96 -2.32 -5.82 -26.96
CA GLU A 96 -1.14 -6.44 -27.55
C GLU A 96 -0.14 -5.30 -27.74
N GLU A 97 1.04 -5.38 -27.11
CA GLU A 97 2.12 -4.45 -27.40
C GLU A 97 2.38 -4.53 -28.91
N GLU A 98 1.68 -3.72 -29.71
CA GLU A 98 2.13 -3.34 -31.04
C GLU A 98 3.37 -2.49 -30.76
N VAL A 99 4.49 -3.19 -30.60
CA VAL A 99 5.81 -2.60 -30.54
C VAL A 99 6.03 -1.97 -31.91
N ASP A 100 5.64 -0.71 -32.05
CA ASP A 100 6.10 0.12 -33.15
C ASP A 100 7.63 0.23 -33.00
N GLU A 101 8.35 -0.61 -33.75
CA GLU A 101 9.80 -0.67 -33.76
C GLU A 101 10.46 0.68 -34.14
N ASN A 102 9.67 1.62 -34.69
CA ASN A 102 10.09 2.97 -35.06
C ASN A 102 9.70 4.03 -34.02
N HIS A 103 9.13 3.66 -32.87
CA HIS A 103 8.81 4.63 -31.84
C HIS A 103 10.11 5.23 -31.25
N PRO A 104 10.30 6.57 -31.32
CA PRO A 104 11.58 7.20 -30.99
C PRO A 104 12.00 7.08 -29.51
N PHE A 105 11.07 6.67 -28.64
CA PHE A 105 11.31 6.55 -27.19
C PHE A 105 11.04 5.15 -26.62
N ILE A 106 10.47 4.23 -27.40
CA ILE A 106 10.12 2.88 -26.92
C ILE A 106 10.96 1.91 -27.75
N HIS A 107 11.91 1.24 -27.11
CA HIS A 107 12.78 0.28 -27.76
C HIS A 107 12.50 -1.11 -27.18
N PRO A 108 12.26 -2.13 -28.02
CA PRO A 108 12.05 -3.49 -27.55
C PRO A 108 13.24 -3.95 -26.71
N LYS A 109 12.96 -4.70 -25.63
CA LYS A 109 13.99 -5.20 -24.69
C LYS A 109 15.08 -6.00 -25.40
N GLU A 110 14.72 -6.75 -26.43
CA GLU A 110 15.63 -7.54 -27.26
C GLU A 110 16.65 -6.66 -27.99
N LYS A 111 16.24 -5.50 -28.50
CA LYS A 111 17.11 -4.53 -29.19
C LYS A 111 18.08 -3.86 -28.21
N MET A 112 17.61 -3.52 -27.01
CA MET A 112 18.46 -3.00 -25.93
C MET A 112 19.51 -4.04 -25.51
N GLN A 113 19.10 -5.29 -25.34
CA GLN A 113 19.98 -6.39 -24.94
C GLN A 113 21.04 -6.72 -26.00
N ALA A 114 20.68 -6.64 -27.30
CA ALA A 114 21.63 -6.82 -28.40
C ALA A 114 22.67 -5.69 -28.46
N LEU A 115 22.26 -4.44 -28.22
CA LEU A 115 23.17 -3.29 -28.17
C LEU A 115 24.13 -3.37 -26.97
N GLU A 116 23.66 -3.85 -25.81
CA GLU A 116 24.51 -4.09 -24.64
C GLU A 116 25.55 -5.20 -24.90
N SER A 117 25.15 -6.29 -25.57
CA SER A 117 26.09 -7.36 -25.92
C SER A 117 27.12 -6.93 -26.96
N GLU A 118 26.71 -6.19 -28.00
CA GLU A 118 27.63 -5.66 -29.02
C GLU A 118 28.61 -4.65 -28.42
N ASN A 119 28.14 -3.78 -27.52
CA ASN A 119 29.01 -2.82 -26.84
C ASN A 119 29.98 -3.53 -25.87
N SER A 120 29.56 -4.60 -25.20
CA SER A 120 30.43 -5.43 -24.36
C SER A 120 31.54 -6.13 -25.14
N GLU A 121 31.25 -6.65 -26.34
CA GLU A 121 32.26 -7.24 -27.22
C GLU A 121 33.23 -6.18 -27.75
N LYS A 122 32.73 -4.98 -28.08
CA LYS A 122 33.55 -3.85 -28.52
C LYS A 122 34.46 -3.31 -27.41
N LEU A 123 33.98 -3.31 -26.16
CA LEU A 123 34.75 -2.98 -24.96
C LEU A 123 35.82 -4.04 -24.64
N LYS A 124 35.57 -5.33 -24.91
CA LYS A 124 36.58 -6.39 -24.79
C LYS A 124 37.68 -6.30 -25.86
N ALA A 125 37.40 -5.70 -27.01
CA ALA A 125 38.34 -5.54 -28.11
C ALA A 125 39.19 -4.26 -28.02
N ASP A 126 38.81 -3.29 -27.18
CA ASP A 126 39.56 -2.05 -26.98
C ASP A 126 40.39 -2.12 -25.69
N ASP A 127 41.64 -2.59 -25.82
CA ASP A 127 42.62 -2.75 -24.73
C ASP A 127 42.89 -1.46 -23.93
N ARG A 128 42.43 -0.29 -24.41
CA ARG A 128 42.63 1.01 -23.74
C ARG A 128 41.69 1.24 -22.55
N PHE A 129 40.62 0.46 -22.41
CA PHE A 129 39.65 0.59 -21.31
C PHE A 129 39.66 -0.58 -20.32
N LEU A 130 40.69 -1.44 -20.37
CA LEU A 130 40.94 -2.46 -19.36
C LEU A 130 41.30 -1.80 -18.02
N VAL A 131 40.28 -1.48 -17.23
CA VAL A 131 40.46 -1.27 -15.79
C VAL A 131 40.67 -2.64 -15.17
N THR A 132 41.93 -2.99 -14.93
CA THR A 132 42.31 -4.19 -14.18
C THR A 132 41.67 -4.10 -12.79
N THR A 133 40.73 -5.00 -12.49
CA THR A 133 40.28 -5.20 -11.11
C THR A 133 41.49 -5.63 -10.30
N ILE A 134 41.85 -4.84 -9.30
CA ILE A 134 42.91 -5.15 -8.35
C ILE A 134 42.48 -6.43 -7.63
N GLU A 135 43.20 -7.53 -7.86
CA GLU A 135 43.09 -8.72 -7.02
C GLU A 135 43.62 -8.36 -5.64
N ILE A 136 42.72 -8.35 -4.65
CA ILE A 136 43.10 -8.23 -3.25
C ILE A 136 43.55 -9.63 -2.82
N ASP A 137 44.85 -9.79 -2.64
CA ASP A 137 45.47 -10.96 -2.03
C ASP A 137 45.06 -11.02 -0.55
N GLU A 138 44.12 -11.90 -0.21
CA GLU A 138 43.86 -12.28 1.17
C GLU A 138 44.97 -13.24 1.60
N GLY A 139 46.08 -12.67 2.07
CA GLY A 139 47.13 -13.43 2.76
C GLY A 139 46.60 -14.13 4.02
N GLU A 140 47.02 -15.39 4.18
CA GLU A 140 46.80 -16.26 5.35
C GLU A 140 47.13 -15.61 6.71
#